data_AF-A0A429FDX0-F1
#
_entry.id   AF-A0A429FDX0-F1
#
_cell.length_a   1.000
_cell.length_b   1.000
_cell.length_c   1.000
_cell.angle_alpha   90.00
_cell.angle_beta   90.00
_cell.angle_gamma   90.00
#
_symmetry.space_group_name_H-M   'P 1'
#
loop_
_entity.id
_entity.type
_entity.pdbx_description
1 polymer ?
#
loop_
_entity_poly.entity_id
_entity_poly.type
_entity_poly.pdbx_seq_one_letter_code
_entity_poly.pdbx_strand_id
1 'polypeptide(L)'
;MELALGNDVSRDDAGALRHLAACGRCREELHLMTRVVMAARGVEEPDLPSAPPAHVWQRITQSLSEPDEPAAPAPVDAGRHPHTASSAPHRIRPRTRGRRTAGAALGLLAGAAVVRWWRRR
;
A
#
# COMPACT_ATOMS: atom_id res chain seq x y z
N MET A 1 5.98 -7.92 21.22
CA MET A 1 6.68 -7.03 20.27
C MET A 1 5.62 -6.60 19.28
N GLU A 2 5.29 -5.33 19.22
CA GLU A 2 4.24 -4.79 18.34
C GLU A 2 4.90 -4.30 17.04
N LEU A 3 4.30 -4.56 15.88
CA LEU A 3 4.81 -4.01 14.62
C LEU A 3 4.57 -2.50 14.61
N ALA A 4 5.39 -1.73 13.88
CA ALA A 4 5.33 -0.26 13.92
C ALA A 4 3.96 0.35 13.57
N LEU A 5 3.07 -0.39 12.92
CA LEU A 5 1.71 0.03 12.57
C LEU A 5 0.66 -0.31 13.64
N GLY A 6 1.06 -0.88 14.79
CA GLY A 6 0.17 -1.26 15.88
C GLY A 6 -0.81 -2.39 15.56
N ASN A 7 -0.49 -3.21 14.55
CA ASN A 7 -1.23 -4.43 14.28
C ASN A 7 -0.70 -5.57 15.17
N ASP A 8 -1.61 -6.42 15.62
CA ASP A 8 -1.26 -7.63 16.35
C ASP A 8 -0.37 -8.54 15.51
N VAL A 9 0.59 -9.18 16.18
CA VAL A 9 1.52 -10.13 15.57
C VAL A 9 0.74 -11.37 15.14
N SER A 10 0.64 -11.56 13.82
CA SER A 10 0.11 -12.79 13.24
C SER A 10 1.16 -13.91 13.29
N ARG A 11 0.72 -15.15 13.08
CA ARG A 11 1.61 -16.32 13.00
C ARG A 11 2.67 -16.17 11.88
N ASP A 12 2.35 -15.41 10.83
CA ASP A 12 3.26 -15.11 9.72
C ASP A 12 4.42 -14.18 10.12
N ASP A 13 4.30 -13.44 11.21
CA ASP A 13 5.31 -12.47 11.65
C ASP A 13 6.48 -13.12 12.41
N ALA A 14 6.39 -14.40 12.79
CA ALA A 14 7.43 -15.09 13.53
C ALA A 14 8.79 -15.11 12.80
N GLY A 15 8.79 -15.09 11.47
CA GLY A 15 10.01 -14.94 10.66
C GLY A 15 10.63 -13.55 10.80
N ALA A 16 9.80 -12.51 10.72
CA ALA A 16 10.22 -11.11 10.83
C ALA A 16 10.77 -10.80 12.24
N LEU A 17 10.12 -11.29 13.30
CA LEU A 17 10.58 -11.09 14.68
C LEU A 17 11.96 -11.73 14.92
N ARG A 18 12.19 -12.94 14.40
CA ARG A 18 13.51 -13.60 14.48
C ARG A 18 14.57 -12.80 13.73
N HIS A 19 14.23 -12.25 12.57
CA HIS A 19 15.15 -11.40 11.81
C HIS A 19 15.51 -10.11 12.58
N LEU A 20 14.52 -9.43 13.15
CA LEU A 20 14.73 -8.23 13.96
C LEU A 20 15.59 -8.51 15.19
N ALA A 21 15.42 -9.67 15.85
CA ALA A 21 16.28 -10.08 16.96
C ALA A 21 17.76 -10.22 16.53
N ALA A 22 18.00 -10.65 15.29
CA ALA A 22 19.35 -10.90 14.78
C ALA A 22 19.99 -9.70 14.04
N CYS A 23 19.22 -8.72 13.57
CA CYS A 23 19.69 -7.64 12.71
C CYS A 23 19.55 -6.26 13.36
N GLY A 24 20.68 -5.61 13.70
CA GLY A 24 20.69 -4.26 14.28
C GLY A 24 20.12 -3.18 13.36
N ARG A 25 20.50 -3.20 12.07
CA ARG A 25 20.02 -2.23 11.07
C ARG A 25 18.49 -2.24 10.93
N CYS A 26 17.90 -3.42 10.85
CA CYS A 26 16.44 -3.53 10.72
C CYS A 26 15.71 -3.12 12.01
N ARG A 27 16.33 -3.28 13.18
CA ARG A 27 15.78 -2.71 14.42
C ARG A 27 15.81 -1.19 14.41
N GLU A 28 16.91 -0.58 13.98
CA GLU A 28 17.01 0.87 13.85
C GLU A 28 15.96 1.43 12.90
N GLU A 29 15.79 0.80 11.73
CA GLU A 29 14.75 1.17 10.77
C GLU A 29 13.35 1.05 11.36
N LEU A 30 13.06 -0.04 12.08
CA LEU A 30 11.79 -0.21 12.78
C LEU A 30 11.58 0.90 13.82
N HIS A 31 12.60 1.25 14.61
CA HIS A 31 12.53 2.33 15.58
C HIS A 31 12.24 3.68 14.92
N LEU A 32 12.84 3.99 13.76
CA LEU A 32 12.54 5.19 12.99
C LEU A 32 11.07 5.22 12.57
N MET A 33 10.57 4.11 12.01
CA MET A 33 9.18 4.02 11.57
C MET A 33 8.19 4.14 12.73
N THR A 34 8.48 3.49 13.87
CA THR A 34 7.66 3.63 15.09
C THR A 34 7.59 5.08 15.54
N ARG A 35 8.68 5.85 15.49
CA ARG A 35 8.64 7.29 15.84
C ARG A 35 7.71 8.09 14.92
N VAL A 36 7.74 7.83 13.61
CA VAL A 36 6.85 8.48 12.64
C VAL A 36 5.39 8.14 12.95
N VAL A 37 5.09 6.87 13.22
CA VAL A 37 3.71 6.45 13.54
C VAL A 37 3.24 7.08 14.85
N MET A 38 4.08 7.12 15.88
CA MET A 38 3.74 7.76 17.15
C MET A 38 3.48 9.26 16.98
N ALA A 39 4.26 9.95 16.16
CA ALA A 39 4.01 11.35 15.84
C ALA A 39 2.67 11.54 15.09
N ALA A 40 2.36 10.69 14.12
CA ALA A 40 1.10 10.74 13.38
C ALA A 40 -0.12 10.37 14.23
N ARG A 41 0.04 9.55 15.28
CA ARG A 41 -1.03 9.20 16.22
C ARG A 41 -1.24 10.25 17.32
N GLY A 42 -0.22 11.05 17.63
CA GLY A 42 -0.28 12.15 18.59
C GLY A 42 -0.84 13.45 18.02
N VAL A 43 -1.64 13.37 16.97
CA VAL A 43 -2.33 14.50 16.32
C VAL A 43 -3.39 15.06 17.27
N GLU A 44 -3.39 16.37 17.47
CA GLU A 44 -4.30 17.06 18.37
C GLU A 44 -5.54 17.58 17.61
N GLU A 45 -6.58 18.01 18.34
CA GLU A 45 -7.82 18.56 17.77
C GLU A 45 -7.65 19.58 16.62
N PRO A 46 -6.72 20.57 16.68
CA PRO A 46 -6.52 21.51 15.58
C PRO A 46 -5.92 20.88 14.31
N ASP A 47 -5.25 19.74 14.43
CA ASP A 47 -4.64 19.02 13.30
C ASP A 47 -5.64 18.06 12.63
N LEU A 48 -6.82 17.86 13.23
CA LEU A 48 -7.84 16.97 12.70
C LEU A 48 -8.54 17.58 11.48
N PRO A 49 -8.88 16.75 10.47
CA PRO A 49 -9.78 17.21 9.41
C PRO A 49 -11.15 17.54 9.99
N SER A 50 -11.91 18.37 9.28
CA SER A 50 -13.30 18.64 9.64
C SER A 50 -14.10 17.34 9.73
N ALA A 51 -14.97 17.27 10.73
CA ALA A 51 -15.80 16.09 10.96
C ALA A 51 -16.65 15.77 9.71
N PRO A 52 -16.75 14.50 9.29
CA PRO A 52 -17.55 14.14 8.14
C PRO A 52 -19.05 14.36 8.43
N PRO A 53 -19.87 14.64 7.41
CA PRO A 53 -21.31 14.81 7.58
C PRO A 53 -22.00 13.56 8.15
N ALA A 54 -23.10 13.75 8.89
CA ALA A 54 -23.83 12.67 9.57
C ALA A 54 -24.26 11.51 8.65
N HIS A 55 -24.62 11.80 7.40
CA HIS A 55 -25.05 10.77 6.43
C HIS A 55 -23.95 9.76 6.10
N VAL A 56 -22.67 10.14 6.23
CA VAL A 56 -21.53 9.23 6.02
C VAL A 56 -21.54 8.16 7.11
N TRP A 57 -21.70 8.57 8.37
CA TRP A 57 -21.79 7.64 9.50
C TRP A 57 -23.04 6.76 9.47
N GLN A 58 -24.18 7.32 9.04
CA GLN A 58 -25.41 6.54 8.84
C GLN A 58 -25.20 5.43 7.81
N ARG A 59 -24.56 5.73 6.68
CA ARG A 59 -24.27 4.74 5.64
C ARG A 59 -23.30 3.66 6.11
N ILE A 60 -22.24 4.02 6.83
CA ILE A 60 -21.29 3.04 7.39
C ILE A 60 -22.02 2.12 8.37
N THR A 61 -22.84 2.69 9.26
CA THR A 61 -23.62 1.92 10.24
C THR A 61 -24.58 0.95 9.55
N GLN A 62 -25.26 1.40 8.49
CA GLN A 62 -26.12 0.55 7.67
C GLN A 62 -25.31 -0.60 7.03
N SER A 63 -24.20 -0.29 6.37
CA SER A 63 -23.36 -1.28 5.69
C SER A 63 -22.77 -2.33 6.63
N LEU A 64 -22.46 -1.97 7.88
CA LEU A 64 -21.97 -2.91 8.89
C LEU A 64 -23.09 -3.75 9.53
N SER A 65 -24.33 -3.27 9.45
CA SER A 65 -25.52 -3.96 10.00
C SER A 65 -26.16 -4.91 9.00
N GLU A 66 -25.97 -4.66 7.71
CA GLU A 66 -26.42 -5.58 6.66
C GLU A 66 -25.56 -6.86 6.74
N PRO A 67 -26.18 -8.04 6.92
CA PRO A 67 -25.45 -9.29 6.80
C PRO A 67 -24.84 -9.34 5.41
N ASP A 68 -23.65 -9.92 5.32
CA ASP A 68 -22.91 -10.13 4.07
C ASP A 68 -23.71 -11.12 3.20
N GLU A 69 -24.78 -10.63 2.57
CA GLU A 69 -25.52 -11.37 1.58
C GLU A 69 -24.56 -11.49 0.39
N PRO A 70 -24.16 -12.72 0.00
CA PRO A 70 -23.26 -12.88 -1.12
C PRO A 70 -23.90 -12.19 -2.32
N ALA A 71 -23.26 -11.10 -2.77
CA ALA A 71 -23.76 -10.30 -3.87
C ALA A 71 -24.08 -11.22 -5.04
N ALA A 72 -25.37 -11.37 -5.35
CA ALA A 72 -25.79 -12.02 -6.57
C ALA A 72 -25.06 -11.31 -7.72
N PRO A 73 -24.45 -12.03 -8.68
CA PRO A 73 -23.78 -11.39 -9.79
C PRO A 73 -24.76 -10.42 -10.43
N ALA A 74 -24.37 -9.14 -10.47
CA ALA A 74 -25.19 -8.12 -11.10
C ALA A 74 -25.54 -8.61 -12.52
N PRO A 75 -26.82 -8.55 -12.95
CA PRO A 75 -27.14 -8.79 -14.34
C PRO A 75 -26.29 -7.82 -15.16
N VAL A 76 -25.46 -8.38 -16.04
CA VAL A 76 -24.72 -7.61 -17.04
C VAL A 76 -25.76 -6.87 -17.88
N ASP A 77 -26.00 -5.61 -17.53
CA ASP A 77 -26.84 -4.73 -18.32
C ASP A 77 -26.08 -4.44 -19.62
N ALA A 78 -26.28 -5.28 -20.62
CA ALA A 78 -25.73 -5.16 -21.97
C ALA A 78 -26.42 -4.01 -22.74
N GLY A 79 -26.54 -2.86 -22.11
CA GLY A 79 -27.49 -1.84 -22.53
C GLY A 79 -27.32 -0.47 -21.87
N ARG A 80 -26.14 -0.10 -21.37
CA ARG A 80 -25.85 1.30 -21.09
C ARG A 80 -24.47 1.69 -21.60
N HIS A 81 -24.51 2.37 -22.74
CA HIS A 81 -23.37 3.00 -23.40
C HIS A 81 -22.43 3.65 -22.39
N PRO A 82 -21.10 3.44 -22.50
CA PRO A 82 -20.17 4.29 -21.79
C PRO A 82 -20.38 5.71 -22.29
N HIS A 83 -20.65 6.63 -21.36
CA HIS A 83 -20.45 8.04 -21.61
C HIS A 83 -19.00 8.20 -22.03
N THR A 84 -18.79 8.36 -23.34
CA THR A 84 -17.52 8.76 -23.92
C THR A 84 -17.21 10.13 -23.35
N ALA A 85 -16.41 10.15 -22.28
CA ALA A 85 -15.65 11.33 -21.92
C ALA A 85 -14.81 11.67 -23.15
N SER A 86 -15.29 12.63 -23.94
CA SER A 86 -14.61 13.20 -25.10
C SER A 86 -13.37 13.92 -24.58
N SER A 87 -12.32 13.14 -24.34
CA SER A 87 -10.98 13.64 -24.08
C SER A 87 -10.42 14.03 -25.42
N ALA A 88 -10.47 15.34 -25.71
CA ALA A 88 -9.81 15.91 -26.86
C ALA A 88 -8.35 15.41 -26.94
N PRO A 89 -7.87 14.97 -28.11
CA PRO A 89 -6.51 14.44 -28.22
C PRO A 89 -5.51 15.59 -28.03
N HIS A 90 -4.84 15.58 -26.89
CA HIS A 90 -3.67 16.43 -26.67
C HIS A 90 -2.53 15.90 -27.56
N ARG A 91 -2.33 16.54 -28.72
CA ARG A 91 -1.20 16.23 -29.61
C ARG A 91 0.10 16.68 -28.96
N ILE A 92 0.71 15.79 -28.18
CA ILE A 92 2.09 15.98 -27.74
C ILE A 92 2.99 15.71 -28.95
N ARG A 93 3.55 16.79 -29.52
CA ARG A 93 4.56 16.73 -30.59
C ARG A 93 5.78 15.93 -30.11
N PRO A 94 6.26 14.92 -30.85
CA PRO A 94 7.51 14.27 -30.52
C PRO A 94 8.68 15.18 -30.93
N ARG A 95 9.44 15.66 -29.94
CA ARG A 95 10.77 16.24 -30.18
C ARG A 95 11.80 15.11 -30.15
N THR A 96 12.29 14.76 -31.34
CA THR A 96 13.43 13.86 -31.52
C THR A 96 14.74 14.63 -31.31
N ARG A 97 15.64 14.03 -30.52
CA ARG A 97 17.09 14.24 -30.30
C ARG A 97 17.36 14.17 -28.79
N GLY A 98 18.28 13.38 -28.25
CA GLY A 98 19.40 12.69 -28.86
C GLY A 98 19.92 11.57 -27.95
N ARG A 99 20.36 10.53 -28.64
CA ARG A 99 21.23 9.42 -28.27
C ARG A 99 22.27 9.76 -27.19
N ARG A 100 22.22 9.08 -26.04
CA ARG A 100 23.39 8.65 -25.24
C ARG A 100 23.12 7.29 -24.63
N THR A 101 23.81 6.29 -25.15
CA THR A 101 24.00 4.95 -24.59
C THR A 101 24.92 5.02 -23.38
N ALA A 102 24.59 4.30 -22.29
CA ALA A 102 25.51 3.43 -21.56
C ALA A 102 24.94 2.99 -20.20
N GLY A 103 24.92 1.67 -19.96
CA GLY A 103 25.23 1.09 -18.66
C GLY A 103 24.07 0.84 -17.69
N ALA A 104 23.44 -0.33 -17.78
CA ALA A 104 22.81 -0.97 -16.62
C ALA A 104 22.80 -2.50 -16.78
N ALA A 105 23.98 -3.10 -16.94
CA ALA A 105 24.20 -4.50 -16.63
C ALA A 105 24.85 -4.56 -15.24
N LEU A 106 24.11 -4.95 -14.20
CA LEU A 106 24.57 -5.57 -12.93
C LEU A 106 23.51 -5.49 -11.80
N GLY A 107 22.28 -5.98 -12.05
CA GLY A 107 21.26 -6.11 -10.99
C GLY A 107 20.90 -7.55 -10.59
N LEU A 108 21.16 -8.52 -11.46
CA LEU A 108 20.56 -9.86 -11.32
C LEU A 108 21.37 -10.85 -10.47
N LEU A 109 22.65 -10.58 -10.19
CA LEU A 109 23.48 -11.49 -9.38
C LEU A 109 23.30 -11.31 -7.86
N ALA A 110 22.95 -10.11 -7.39
CA ALA A 110 22.69 -9.88 -5.96
C ALA A 110 21.38 -10.53 -5.50
N GLY A 111 20.32 -10.46 -6.31
CA GLY A 111 19.01 -11.05 -5.97
C GLY A 111 19.04 -12.58 -5.89
N ALA A 112 19.76 -13.25 -6.80
CA ALA A 112 19.84 -14.70 -6.83
C ALA A 112 20.61 -15.29 -5.63
N ALA A 113 21.62 -14.57 -5.12
CA ALA A 113 22.39 -15.00 -3.95
C ALA A 113 21.55 -14.98 -2.66
N VAL A 114 20.69 -13.96 -2.50
CA VAL A 114 19.79 -13.81 -1.34
C VAL A 114 18.72 -14.91 -1.32
N VAL A 115 18.09 -15.21 -2.46
CA VAL A 115 17.07 -16.27 -2.57
C VAL A 115 17.69 -17.66 -2.37
N ARG A 116 18.91 -17.88 -2.88
CA ARG A 116 19.59 -19.18 -2.74
C ARG A 116 20.06 -19.44 -1.30
N TRP A 117 20.42 -18.39 -0.56
CA TRP A 117 20.76 -18.50 0.86
C TRP A 117 19.52 -18.81 1.71
N TRP A 118 18.38 -18.21 1.38
CA TRP A 118 17.08 -18.50 2.01
C TRP A 118 16.58 -19.93 1.80
N ARG A 119 16.96 -20.60 0.70
CA ARG A 119 16.55 -21.99 0.42
C ARG A 119 17.46 -23.06 1.03
N ARG A 120 18.60 -22.69 1.63
CA ARG A 120 19.59 -23.64 2.15
C ARG A 120 19.74 -23.65 3.68
N ARG A 121 18.99 -22.82 4.40
CA ARG A 121 18.93 -22.77 5.86
C ARG A 121 17.51 -23.01 6.33
#